data_AF-A0A0F9N8W2-F1
#
_entry.id   AF-A0A0F9N8W2-F1
#
_cell.length_a   1.000
_cell.length_b   1.000
_cell.length_c   1.000
_cell.angle_alpha   90.00
_cell.angle_beta   90.00
_cell.angle_gamma   90.00
#
_symmetry.space_group_name_H-M   'P 1'
#
loop_
_entity.id
_entity.type
_entity.pdbx_description
1 polymer ?
#
loop_
_entity_poly.entity_id
_entity_poly.type
_entity_poly.pdbx_seq_one_letter_code
_entity_poly.pdbx_strand_id
1 'polypeptide(L)'
;MSDDRVVPFVKPGARDRALEAMKALCPHGHPDFYEALVDMGIVHSEKNYDYAGDGDPLGNFKRVAKIVEAIVGPENGPAKVAVIYVAKQFDAVVDMLAHGRTAKVESLDDKLQDLSIYPQLIRLLLKESTQHDTGE
;
A
#
# COMPACT_ATOMS: atom_id res chain seq x y z
N MET A 1 3.36 8.97 22.34
CA MET A 1 3.63 7.65 22.94
C MET A 1 4.20 6.81 21.83
N SER A 2 5.46 6.38 21.94
CA SER A 2 6.07 5.47 20.97
C SER A 2 5.29 4.17 21.00
N ASP A 3 4.66 3.84 19.89
CA ASP A 3 4.01 2.57 19.68
C ASP A 3 5.11 1.53 19.49
N ASP A 4 5.48 0.83 20.58
CA ASP A 4 6.45 -0.27 20.60
C ASP A 4 5.86 -1.53 19.93
N ARG A 5 5.19 -1.37 18.79
CA ARG A 5 4.86 -2.49 17.92
C ARG A 5 6.17 -3.04 17.37
N VAL A 6 6.63 -4.13 17.97
CA VAL A 6 7.73 -4.94 17.42
C VAL A 6 7.26 -5.49 16.09
N VAL A 7 7.67 -4.83 15.01
CA VAL A 7 7.45 -5.31 13.64
C VAL A 7 8.33 -6.55 13.43
N PRO A 8 7.76 -7.76 13.25
CA PRO A 8 8.52 -9.01 13.27
C PRO A 8 9.61 -9.12 12.20
N PHE A 9 9.56 -8.24 11.18
CA PHE A 9 10.37 -8.33 9.97
C PHE A 9 11.34 -7.16 9.78
N VAL A 10 11.30 -6.14 10.64
CA VAL A 10 12.22 -5.00 10.55
C VAL A 10 13.44 -5.26 11.42
N LYS A 11 14.61 -5.37 10.78
CA LYS A 11 15.88 -5.55 11.49
C LYS A 11 16.11 -4.39 12.48
N PRO A 12 16.69 -4.64 13.66
CA PRO A 12 17.04 -3.58 14.62
C PRO A 12 17.80 -2.41 13.96
N GLY A 13 17.30 -1.19 14.20
CA GLY A 13 17.84 0.07 13.65
C GLY A 13 17.70 0.24 12.14
N ALA A 14 16.99 -0.64 11.42
CA ALA A 14 16.77 -0.48 9.97
C ALA A 14 15.87 0.71 9.66
N ARG A 15 14.86 0.97 10.50
CA ARG A 15 14.01 2.16 10.41
C ARG A 15 14.84 3.44 10.47
N ASP A 16 15.67 3.58 11.49
CA ASP A 16 16.50 4.78 11.69
C ASP A 16 17.48 4.99 10.53
N ARG A 17 18.12 3.91 10.06
CA ARG A 17 19.01 3.99 8.89
C ARG A 17 18.27 4.43 7.62
N ALA A 18 17.04 3.94 7.40
CA ALA A 18 16.23 4.34 6.25
C ALA A 18 15.79 5.81 6.36
N LEU A 19 15.40 6.26 7.55
CA LEU A 19 15.02 7.64 7.81
C LEU A 19 16.19 8.60 7.57
N GLU A 20 17.37 8.28 8.08
CA GLU A 20 18.57 9.10 7.88
C GLU A 20 19.00 9.12 6.41
N ALA A 21 18.90 8.00 5.70
CA ALA A 21 19.15 7.95 4.25
C ALA A 21 18.18 8.85 3.46
N MET A 22 16.89 8.84 3.82
CA MET A 22 15.87 9.68 3.17
C MET A 22 16.12 11.17 3.42
N LYS A 23 16.44 11.56 4.66
CA LYS A 23 16.78 12.95 5.00
C LYS A 23 18.05 13.41 4.28
N ALA A 24 19.06 12.54 4.15
CA ALA A 24 20.29 12.85 3.44
C ALA A 24 20.08 13.02 1.93
N LEU A 25 19.24 12.17 1.31
CA LEU A 25 18.96 12.20 -0.12
C LEU A 25 18.04 13.38 -0.51
N CYS A 26 17.09 13.73 0.36
CA CYS A 26 16.13 14.79 0.13
C CYS A 26 16.04 15.67 1.39
N PRO A 27 16.88 16.71 1.54
CA PRO A 27 16.98 17.46 2.80
C PRO A 27 15.92 18.55 2.99
N HIS A 28 15.10 18.83 1.98
CA HIS A 28 14.21 20.01 1.96
C HIS A 28 12.75 19.72 2.34
N GLY A 29 12.36 18.46 2.50
CA GLY A 29 10.99 18.12 2.89
C GLY A 29 10.77 18.19 4.39
N HIS A 30 9.51 18.05 4.79
CA HIS A 30 9.12 18.04 6.19
C HIS A 30 9.69 16.78 6.89
N PRO A 31 10.30 16.87 8.09
CA PRO A 31 10.83 15.71 8.81
C PRO A 31 9.82 14.58 8.96
N ASP A 32 8.60 14.89 9.42
CA ASP A 32 7.53 13.91 9.63
C ASP A 32 7.06 13.24 8.32
N PHE A 33 7.26 13.88 7.17
CA PHE A 33 6.94 13.26 5.87
C PHE A 33 7.86 12.07 5.60
N TYR A 34 9.15 12.17 5.96
CA TYR A 34 10.09 11.06 5.81
C TYR A 34 9.80 9.92 6.78
N GLU A 35 9.32 10.23 7.98
CA GLU A 35 8.85 9.20 8.92
C GLU A 35 7.66 8.43 8.32
N ALA A 36 6.66 9.16 7.80
CA ALA A 36 5.51 8.55 7.15
C ALA A 36 5.90 7.68 5.93
N LEU A 37 6.89 8.09 5.14
CA LEU A 37 7.39 7.29 4.02
C LEU A 37 8.05 5.99 4.47
N VAL A 38 8.89 6.03 5.51
CA VAL A 38 9.55 4.84 6.05
C VAL A 38 8.52 3.89 6.64
N ASP A 39 7.58 4.41 7.42
CA ASP A 39 6.54 3.63 8.08
C ASP A 39 5.59 2.99 7.04
N MET A 40 5.26 3.71 5.97
CA MET A 40 4.53 3.16 4.82
C MET A 40 5.27 2.00 4.16
N GLY A 41 6.59 2.10 3.97
CA GLY A 41 7.39 1.01 3.41
C GLY A 41 7.39 -0.25 4.29
N ILE A 42 7.45 -0.05 5.61
CA ILE A 42 7.37 -1.13 6.61
C ILE A 42 5.99 -1.80 6.54
N VAL A 43 4.91 -1.03 6.63
CA VAL A 43 3.54 -1.57 6.58
C VAL A 43 3.25 -2.27 5.26
N HIS A 44 3.74 -1.72 4.14
CA HIS A 44 3.63 -2.39 2.85
C HIS A 44 4.31 -3.75 2.88
N SER A 45 5.53 -3.84 3.41
CA SER A 45 6.27 -5.10 3.52
C SER A 45 5.56 -6.12 4.42
N GLU A 46 5.01 -5.70 5.55
CA GLU A 46 4.25 -6.57 6.47
C GLU A 46 3.00 -7.13 5.80
N LYS A 47 2.15 -6.25 5.25
CA LYS A 47 0.92 -6.67 4.58
C LYS A 47 1.24 -7.59 3.40
N ASN A 48 2.31 -7.30 2.68
CA ASN A 48 2.68 -8.10 1.53
C ASN A 48 3.16 -9.51 1.95
N TYR A 49 3.89 -9.64 3.05
CA TYR A 49 4.23 -10.94 3.62
C TYR A 49 2.97 -11.76 3.95
N ASP A 50 1.95 -11.16 4.57
CA ASP A 50 0.70 -11.85 4.92
C ASP A 50 -0.07 -12.36 3.69
N TYR A 51 -0.04 -11.62 2.57
CA TYR A 51 -0.82 -11.95 1.38
C TYR A 51 -0.08 -12.74 0.30
N ALA A 52 1.24 -12.61 0.23
CA ALA A 52 2.09 -13.21 -0.80
C ALA A 52 3.06 -14.26 -0.23
N GLY A 53 3.38 -14.24 1.07
CA GLY A 53 4.46 -15.04 1.64
C GLY A 53 5.78 -14.77 0.89
N ASP A 54 6.43 -15.84 0.42
CA ASP A 54 7.63 -15.77 -0.43
C ASP A 54 7.30 -15.74 -1.95
N GLY A 55 6.03 -15.61 -2.30
CA GLY A 55 5.53 -15.66 -3.67
C GLY A 55 5.52 -14.30 -4.37
N ASP A 56 4.72 -14.20 -5.43
CA ASP A 56 4.52 -12.97 -6.20
C ASP A 56 3.97 -11.83 -5.31
N PRO A 57 4.71 -10.71 -5.11
CA PRO A 57 4.27 -9.54 -4.34
C PRO A 57 2.94 -8.92 -4.78
N LEU A 58 2.48 -9.22 -5.99
CA LEU A 58 1.22 -8.72 -6.55
C LEU A 58 0.21 -9.85 -6.74
N GLY A 59 0.51 -11.04 -6.21
CA GLY A 59 -0.27 -12.27 -6.39
C GLY A 59 -1.68 -12.16 -5.83
N ASN A 60 -1.90 -11.42 -4.74
CA ASN A 60 -3.23 -11.16 -4.21
C ASN A 60 -4.08 -10.34 -5.19
N PHE A 61 -3.54 -9.28 -5.80
CA PHE A 61 -4.23 -8.49 -6.82
C PHE A 61 -4.52 -9.33 -8.07
N LYS A 62 -3.58 -10.16 -8.51
CA LYS A 62 -3.79 -11.09 -9.64
C LYS A 62 -4.89 -12.13 -9.35
N ARG A 63 -4.95 -12.65 -8.13
CA ARG A 63 -6.04 -13.56 -7.70
C ARG A 63 -7.39 -12.84 -7.64
N VAL A 64 -7.44 -11.66 -7.05
CA VAL A 64 -8.69 -10.86 -6.98
C VAL A 64 -9.12 -10.41 -8.38
N ALA A 65 -8.20 -10.07 -9.27
CA ALA A 65 -8.50 -9.79 -10.68
C ALA A 65 -9.24 -10.94 -11.34
N LYS A 66 -8.77 -12.18 -11.21
CA LYS A 66 -9.46 -13.37 -11.72
C LYS A 66 -10.84 -13.60 -11.10
N ILE A 67 -11.01 -13.30 -9.81
CA ILE A 67 -12.31 -13.40 -9.12
C ILE A 67 -13.28 -12.33 -9.66
N VAL A 68 -12.81 -11.10 -9.81
CA VAL A 68 -13.61 -9.98 -10.35
C VAL A 68 -13.92 -10.22 -11.82
N GLU A 69 -13.00 -10.80 -12.59
CA GLU A 69 -13.21 -11.21 -13.97
C GLU A 69 -14.36 -12.21 -14.11
N ALA A 70 -14.44 -13.18 -13.18
CA ALA A 70 -15.52 -14.16 -13.12
C ALA A 70 -16.89 -13.55 -12.71
N ILE A 71 -16.90 -12.38 -12.07
CA ILE A 71 -18.13 -11.74 -11.54
C ILE A 71 -18.59 -10.57 -12.44
N VAL A 72 -17.66 -9.83 -13.05
CA VAL A 72 -17.89 -8.53 -13.71
C VAL A 72 -17.42 -8.52 -15.17
N GLY A 73 -16.80 -9.60 -15.66
CA GLY A 73 -16.42 -9.78 -17.06
C GLY A 73 -14.92 -9.65 -17.35
N PRO A 74 -14.49 -10.05 -18.57
CA PRO A 74 -13.10 -10.42 -18.93
C PRO A 74 -12.06 -9.30 -18.91
N GLU A 75 -12.43 -8.03 -18.78
CA GLU A 75 -11.49 -6.91 -18.94
C GLU A 75 -10.89 -6.39 -17.62
N ASN A 76 -10.99 -7.12 -16.51
CA ASN A 76 -10.64 -6.61 -15.18
C ASN A 76 -9.20 -6.95 -14.73
N GLY A 77 -8.21 -6.34 -15.38
CA GLY A 77 -6.80 -6.49 -15.01
C GLY A 77 -6.48 -6.04 -13.55
N PRO A 78 -5.36 -6.50 -12.96
CA PRO A 78 -5.00 -6.22 -11.56
C PRO A 78 -4.97 -4.73 -11.18
N ALA A 79 -4.60 -3.85 -12.11
CA ALA A 79 -4.63 -2.40 -11.90
C ALA A 79 -6.06 -1.89 -11.65
N LYS A 80 -7.07 -2.41 -12.37
CA LYS A 80 -8.48 -2.04 -12.18
C LYS A 80 -9.00 -2.51 -10.81
N VAL A 81 -8.55 -3.68 -10.34
CA VAL A 81 -8.85 -4.14 -8.97
C VAL A 81 -8.25 -3.21 -7.92
N ALA A 82 -6.98 -2.81 -8.08
CA ALA A 82 -6.36 -1.89 -7.14
C ALA A 82 -7.09 -0.52 -7.11
N VAL A 83 -7.66 -0.06 -8.24
CA VAL A 83 -8.54 1.12 -8.29
C VAL A 83 -9.82 0.91 -7.47
N ILE A 84 -10.44 -0.28 -7.51
CA ILE A 84 -11.61 -0.60 -6.66
C ILE A 84 -11.25 -0.52 -5.17
N TYR A 85 -10.05 -0.98 -4.78
CA TYR A 85 -9.58 -0.84 -3.41
C TYR A 85 -9.32 0.61 -3.00
N VAL A 86 -8.78 1.45 -3.91
CA VAL A 86 -8.67 2.91 -3.69
C VAL A 86 -10.05 3.51 -3.43
N ALA A 87 -11.04 3.21 -4.28
CA ALA A 87 -12.39 3.72 -4.13
C ALA A 87 -13.02 3.31 -2.79
N LYS A 88 -12.83 2.04 -2.39
CA LYS A 88 -13.31 1.51 -1.10
C LYS A 88 -12.69 2.26 0.10
N GLN A 89 -11.37 2.46 0.11
CA GLN A 89 -10.73 3.14 1.23
C GLN A 89 -11.05 4.65 1.24
N PHE A 90 -11.21 5.26 0.07
CA PHE A 90 -11.61 6.66 -0.06
C PHE A 90 -13.02 6.90 0.51
N ASP A 91 -13.98 6.05 0.15
CA ASP A 91 -15.34 6.09 0.70
C ASP A 91 -15.34 5.98 2.23
N ALA A 92 -14.56 5.04 2.78
CA ALA A 92 -14.42 4.88 4.23
C ALA A 92 -13.83 6.13 4.91
N VAL A 93 -12.80 6.76 4.32
CA VAL A 93 -12.24 8.03 4.84
C VAL A 93 -13.30 9.13 4.85
N VAL A 94 -14.06 9.27 3.76
CA VAL A 94 -15.12 10.29 3.65
C VAL A 94 -16.22 10.04 4.69
N ASP A 95 -16.71 8.81 4.87
CA ASP A 95 -17.72 8.49 5.89
C ASP A 95 -17.22 8.79 7.32
N MET A 96 -15.97 8.42 7.62
CA MET A 96 -15.36 8.65 8.93
C MET A 96 -15.19 10.15 9.24
N LEU A 97 -14.75 10.94 8.26
CA LEU A 97 -14.61 12.40 8.40
C LEU A 97 -15.97 13.09 8.51
N ALA A 98 -16.95 12.71 7.69
CA ALA A 98 -18.27 13.33 7.67
C ALA A 98 -19.06 13.10 8.96
N HIS A 99 -18.86 11.96 9.63
CA HIS A 99 -19.63 11.56 10.80
C HIS A 99 -18.82 11.49 12.09
N GLY A 100 -17.54 11.84 12.07
CA GLY A 100 -16.65 11.77 13.23
C GLY A 100 -16.53 10.36 13.83
N ARG A 101 -16.70 9.31 13.01
CA ARG A 101 -16.66 7.92 13.48
C ARG A 101 -15.25 7.37 13.45
N THR A 102 -14.86 6.65 14.50
CA THR A 102 -13.72 5.74 14.49
C THR A 102 -14.20 4.32 14.20
N ALA A 103 -13.64 3.69 13.16
CA ALA A 103 -13.96 2.30 12.86
C ALA A 103 -13.38 1.38 13.94
N LYS A 104 -14.08 0.26 14.21
CA LYS A 104 -13.70 -0.69 15.28
C LYS A 104 -12.41 -1.47 15.00
N VAL A 105 -12.04 -1.60 13.73
CA VAL A 105 -10.96 -2.50 13.28
C VAL A 105 -9.80 -1.72 12.66
N GLU A 106 -10.10 -0.70 11.86
CA GLU A 106 -9.10 0.12 11.17
C GLU A 106 -9.38 1.59 11.48
N SER A 107 -8.36 2.32 11.90
CA SER A 107 -8.41 3.74 12.18
C SER A 107 -8.46 4.59 10.90
N LEU A 108 -8.74 5.88 11.05
CA LEU A 108 -8.66 6.83 9.93
C LEU A 108 -7.25 6.85 9.32
N ASP A 109 -6.23 6.74 10.18
CA ASP A 109 -4.82 6.73 9.77
C ASP A 109 -4.50 5.48 8.93
N ASP A 110 -4.97 4.30 9.34
CA ASP A 110 -4.83 3.06 8.56
C ASP A 110 -5.44 3.20 7.15
N LYS A 111 -6.58 3.88 7.05
CA LYS A 111 -7.27 4.13 5.76
C LYS A 111 -6.52 5.12 4.87
N LEU A 112 -5.99 6.18 5.46
CA LEU A 112 -5.16 7.16 4.74
C LEU A 112 -3.84 6.53 4.28
N GLN A 113 -3.27 5.62 5.08
CA GLN A 113 -2.09 4.86 4.71
C GLN A 113 -2.35 3.90 3.55
N ASP A 114 -3.50 3.21 3.52
CA ASP A 114 -3.86 2.39 2.35
C ASP A 114 -4.04 3.23 1.08
N LEU A 115 -4.60 4.44 1.21
CA LEU A 115 -4.75 5.38 0.10
C LEU A 115 -3.41 5.92 -0.43
N SER A 116 -2.35 5.96 0.38
CA SER A 116 -1.01 6.35 -0.10
C SER A 116 -0.29 5.20 -0.80
N ILE A 117 -0.58 3.95 -0.41
CA ILE A 117 0.04 2.73 -0.97
C ILE A 117 -0.60 2.34 -2.32
N TYR A 118 -1.92 2.22 -2.41
CA TYR A 118 -2.58 1.65 -3.59
C TYR A 118 -2.29 2.39 -4.91
N PRO A 119 -2.20 3.73 -4.97
CA PRO A 119 -1.80 4.44 -6.19
C PRO A 119 -0.41 4.06 -6.69
N GLN A 120 0.54 3.78 -5.79
CA GLN A 120 1.88 3.32 -6.20
C GLN A 120 1.82 1.90 -6.78
N LEU A 121 1.02 1.01 -6.18
CA LEU A 121 0.82 -0.34 -6.71
C LEU A 121 0.16 -0.32 -8.09
N ILE A 122 -0.81 0.57 -8.32
CA ILE A 122 -1.41 0.77 -9.65
C ILE A 122 -0.33 1.16 -10.68
N ARG A 123 0.55 2.12 -10.35
CA ARG A 123 1.64 2.54 -11.25
C ARG A 123 2.57 1.38 -11.61
N LEU A 124 2.93 0.55 -10.63
CA LEU A 124 3.79 -0.62 -10.84
C LEU A 124 3.09 -1.67 -11.73
N LEU A 125 1.82 -1.98 -11.46
CA LEU A 125 1.02 -2.92 -12.27
C LEU A 125 0.88 -2.48 -13.72
N LEU A 126 0.67 -1.18 -13.96
CA LEU A 126 0.61 -0.64 -15.32
C LEU A 126 1.96 -0.74 -16.02
N LYS A 127 3.07 -0.43 -15.33
CA LYS A 127 4.42 -0.55 -15.87
C LYS A 127 4.75 -1.99 -16.29
N GLU A 128 4.38 -2.99 -15.48
CA GLU A 128 4.58 -4.40 -15.81
C GLU A 128 3.77 -4.82 -17.05
N SER A 129 2.51 -4.38 -17.17
CA SER A 129 1.70 -4.70 -18.36
C SER A 129 2.29 -4.14 -19.66
N THR A 130 2.83 -2.91 -19.63
CA THR A 130 3.45 -2.32 -20.83
C THR A 130 4.78 -2.99 -21.21
N GLN A 131 5.54 -3.49 -20.24
CA GLN A 131 6.80 -4.20 -20.51
C GLN A 131 6.56 -5.59 -21.12
N HIS A 132 5.44 -6.24 -20.77
CA HIS A 132 5.05 -7.52 -21.36
C HIS A 132 4.59 -7.40 -22.82
N ASP A 133 4.01 -6.26 -23.21
CA ASP A 133 3.53 -6.01 -24.59
C ASP A 133 4.63 -5.61 -25.58
N THR A 134 5.81 -5.21 -25.10
CA THR A 134 6.95 -4.79 -25.95
C THR A 134 7.99 -5.88 -26.19
N GLY A 135 7.75 -7.09 -25.69
CA GLY A 135 8.62 -8.26 -25.86
C GLY A 135 8.12 -9.22 -26.94
N GLU A 136 8.05 -8.77 -28.19
CA GLU A 136 7.98 -9.61 -29.40
C GLU A 136 9.12 -9.23 -30.36
#